data_AF-A0AA88Y2A9-F1
#
_entry.id   AF-A0AA88Y2A9-F1
#
_cell.length_a   1.000
_cell.length_b   1.000
_cell.length_c   1.000
_cell.angle_alpha   90.00
_cell.angle_beta   90.00
_cell.angle_gamma   90.00
#
_symmetry.space_group_name_H-M   'P 1'
#
loop_
_entity.id
_entity.type
_entity.pdbx_description
1 polymer ?
#
loop_
_entity_poly.entity_id
_entity_poly.type
_entity_poly.pdbx_seq_one_letter_code
_entity_poly.pdbx_strand_id
1 'polypeptide(L)'
;MIWENNIDKIVMLTNLLEGEKKKCEQYWPNPNEKMTGGQYGLTLKDERIFSYYTLRELQIVDNKSKEKRDILQYHFTTWPDHGTPDPLLLILFQKRVTSTAPKYDGPILVHCSAGIGRTGTFIALDALASHGANTGVVDIENYVRIMRKDRMNMIQTSMLREMNIVSEDEMSLTALKEENKIKNRSVNILPLDKHRPFLTSYCSGRNDYINAVIIPSHISKEAFMVTQVPLPGTIVDFWRLITDNDSRCIIYFASSSDEEVNLINLKQ
;
A
#
# COMPACT_ATOMS: atom_id res chain seq x y z
N MET A 1 10.19 24.27 -14.36
CA MET A 1 10.00 23.90 -12.95
C MET A 1 10.95 22.81 -12.46
N ILE A 2 10.79 21.52 -12.85
CA ILE A 2 11.62 20.41 -12.32
C ILE A 2 13.13 20.70 -12.48
N TRP A 3 13.54 21.06 -13.69
CA TRP A 3 14.93 21.42 -13.99
C TRP A 3 15.41 22.64 -13.19
N GLU A 4 14.69 23.75 -13.28
CA GLU A 4 15.08 25.05 -12.68
C GLU A 4 15.16 25.02 -11.16
N ASN A 5 14.34 24.21 -10.50
CA ASN A 5 14.31 24.10 -9.03
C ASN A 5 15.16 22.92 -8.53
N ASN A 6 15.99 22.31 -9.39
CA ASN A 6 16.86 21.19 -9.05
C ASN A 6 16.11 20.00 -8.41
N ILE A 7 14.90 19.71 -8.89
CA ILE A 7 14.05 18.64 -8.33
C ILE A 7 14.51 17.29 -8.90
N ASP A 8 14.86 16.36 -8.01
CA ASP A 8 15.16 14.96 -8.34
C ASP A 8 14.13 13.97 -7.79
N LYS A 9 13.17 14.42 -6.97
CA LYS A 9 12.13 13.57 -6.41
C LYS A 9 10.75 14.12 -6.70
N ILE A 10 9.90 13.26 -7.22
CA ILE A 10 8.49 13.51 -7.46
C ILE A 10 7.67 12.50 -6.68
N VAL A 11 6.68 12.96 -5.92
CA VAL A 11 5.69 12.17 -5.22
C VAL A 11 4.33 12.40 -5.86
N MET A 12 3.83 11.39 -6.55
CA MET A 12 2.54 11.37 -7.22
C MET A 12 1.55 10.55 -6.37
N LEU A 13 0.47 11.20 -5.89
CA LEU A 13 -0.49 10.61 -4.94
C LEU A 13 -1.87 10.38 -5.57
N THR A 14 -1.95 10.22 -6.88
CA THR A 14 -3.21 9.98 -7.60
C THR A 14 -2.92 9.10 -8.80
N ASN A 15 -3.85 8.20 -9.11
CA ASN A 15 -3.80 7.47 -10.36
C ASN A 15 -4.19 8.40 -11.53
N LEU A 16 -3.85 8.02 -12.76
CA LEU A 16 -4.25 8.81 -13.94
C LEU A 16 -5.78 8.86 -14.07
N LEU A 17 -6.43 7.73 -13.80
CA LEU A 17 -7.87 7.53 -13.77
C LEU A 17 -8.27 6.96 -12.39
N GLU A 18 -9.37 7.46 -11.85
CA GLU A 18 -10.02 6.93 -10.64
C GLU A 18 -11.51 6.80 -10.94
N GLY A 19 -12.00 5.55 -10.96
CA GLY A 19 -13.26 5.23 -11.62
C GLY A 19 -13.21 5.64 -13.10
N GLU A 20 -14.19 6.41 -13.53
CA GLU A 20 -14.26 6.96 -14.90
C GLU A 20 -13.64 8.36 -15.03
N LYS A 21 -13.16 8.95 -13.91
CA LYS A 21 -12.69 10.33 -13.89
C LYS A 21 -11.19 10.40 -14.08
N LYS A 22 -10.77 11.20 -15.07
CA LYS A 22 -9.37 11.58 -15.26
C LYS A 22 -8.93 12.55 -14.17
N LYS A 23 -7.87 12.19 -13.44
CA LYS A 23 -7.32 12.96 -12.31
C LYS A 23 -5.98 13.60 -12.65
N CYS A 24 -5.19 12.96 -13.52
CA CYS A 24 -3.87 13.40 -13.91
C CYS A 24 -3.58 12.97 -15.36
N GLU A 25 -2.85 13.81 -16.10
CA GLU A 25 -2.26 13.43 -17.38
C GLU A 25 -0.96 12.67 -17.16
N GLN A 26 -0.67 11.71 -18.03
CA GLN A 26 0.64 11.07 -18.02
C GLN A 26 1.69 12.06 -18.53
N TYR A 27 2.63 12.44 -17.66
CA TYR A 27 3.72 13.39 -17.98
C TYR A 27 5.09 12.72 -18.04
N TRP A 28 5.15 11.39 -18.09
CA TRP A 28 6.36 10.59 -18.29
C TRP A 28 6.19 9.67 -19.52
N PRO A 29 7.28 9.37 -20.25
CA PRO A 29 7.20 8.53 -21.45
C PRO A 29 7.00 7.06 -21.08
N ASN A 30 6.45 6.26 -22.01
CA ASN A 30 6.47 4.81 -21.88
C ASN A 30 7.89 4.26 -22.14
N PRO A 31 8.16 2.98 -21.81
CA PRO A 31 9.43 2.34 -22.15
C PRO A 31 9.75 2.47 -23.65
N ASN A 32 11.01 2.80 -23.96
CA ASN A 32 11.51 3.05 -25.33
C ASN A 32 10.94 4.29 -26.05
N GLU A 33 10.06 5.05 -25.41
CA GLU A 33 9.58 6.32 -25.94
C GLU A 33 10.40 7.50 -25.38
N LYS A 34 10.32 8.63 -26.08
CA LYS A 34 10.87 9.91 -25.62
C LYS A 34 9.73 10.91 -25.54
N MET A 35 9.74 11.71 -24.48
CA MET A 35 8.87 12.87 -24.38
C MET A 35 9.71 14.14 -24.43
N THR A 36 9.17 15.20 -25.00
CA THR A 36 9.82 16.51 -25.04
C THR A 36 8.93 17.57 -24.42
N GLY A 37 9.49 18.40 -23.54
CA GLY A 37 8.85 19.58 -22.97
C GLY A 37 9.72 20.80 -23.23
N GLY A 38 9.40 21.56 -24.28
CA GLY A 38 10.24 22.68 -24.72
C GLY A 38 11.65 22.22 -25.08
N GLN A 39 12.67 22.75 -24.38
CA GLN A 39 14.07 22.37 -24.61
C GLN A 39 14.50 21.07 -23.93
N TYR A 40 13.66 20.49 -23.08
CA TYR A 40 14.01 19.32 -22.28
C TYR A 40 13.51 18.04 -22.92
N GLY A 41 14.38 17.04 -23.03
CA GLY A 41 14.03 15.66 -23.37
C GLY A 41 13.87 14.82 -22.12
N LEU A 42 12.86 13.95 -22.06
CA LEU A 42 12.57 13.06 -20.95
C LEU A 42 12.56 11.61 -21.44
N THR A 43 13.19 10.72 -20.67
CA THR A 43 13.26 9.27 -20.93
C THR A 43 12.98 8.50 -19.65
N LEU A 44 12.34 7.34 -19.78
CA LEU A 44 12.17 6.36 -18.70
C LEU A 44 13.34 5.37 -18.75
N LYS A 45 14.11 5.30 -17.66
CA LYS A 45 15.25 4.39 -17.52
C LYS A 45 14.84 3.05 -16.94
N ASP A 46 14.04 3.08 -15.88
CA ASP A 46 13.59 1.90 -15.16
C ASP A 46 12.21 2.16 -14.53
N GLU A 47 11.40 1.11 -14.42
CA GLU A 47 10.10 1.14 -13.75
C GLU A 47 9.95 -0.11 -12.90
N ARG A 48 9.75 0.09 -11.59
CA ARG A 48 9.54 -0.99 -10.62
C ARG A 48 8.16 -0.85 -10.00
N ILE A 49 7.34 -1.87 -10.18
CA ILE A 49 5.99 -1.94 -9.64
C ILE A 49 6.03 -2.70 -8.32
N PHE A 50 5.55 -2.06 -7.26
CA PHE A 50 5.35 -2.62 -5.92
C PHE A 50 3.85 -2.74 -5.63
N SER A 51 3.49 -3.40 -4.54
CA SER A 51 2.09 -3.66 -4.20
C SER A 51 1.24 -2.40 -4.00
N TYR A 52 1.82 -1.32 -3.48
CA TYR A 52 1.10 -0.07 -3.18
C TYR A 52 1.70 1.20 -3.81
N TYR A 53 2.78 1.06 -4.57
CA TYR A 53 3.37 2.17 -5.31
C TYR A 53 4.16 1.71 -6.53
N THR A 54 4.45 2.62 -7.45
CA THR A 54 5.38 2.43 -8.55
C THR A 54 6.56 3.39 -8.38
N LEU A 55 7.78 2.91 -8.61
CA LEU A 55 8.98 3.73 -8.66
C LEU A 55 9.46 3.82 -10.10
N ARG A 56 9.59 5.04 -10.62
CA ARG A 56 10.17 5.29 -11.95
C ARG A 56 11.48 6.05 -11.82
N GLU A 57 12.49 5.55 -12.51
CA GLU A 57 13.74 6.25 -12.73
C GLU A 57 13.63 6.97 -14.08
N LEU A 58 13.54 8.30 -14.04
CA LEU A 58 13.44 9.16 -15.21
C LEU A 58 14.77 9.87 -15.42
N GLN A 59 15.09 10.19 -16.67
CA GLN A 59 16.20 11.07 -17.01
C GLN A 59 15.70 12.25 -17.84
N ILE A 60 15.95 13.45 -17.33
CA ILE A 60 15.75 14.70 -18.05
C ILE A 60 17.09 15.16 -18.64
N VAL A 61 17.04 15.63 -19.89
CA VAL A 61 18.19 16.15 -20.63
C VAL A 61 17.86 17.54 -21.12
N ASP A 62 18.69 18.53 -20.81
CA ASP A 62 18.62 19.83 -21.48
C ASP A 62 19.28 19.71 -22.85
N ASN A 63 18.49 19.81 -23.93
CA ASN A 63 19.00 19.63 -25.28
C ASN A 63 19.97 20.74 -25.73
N LYS A 64 20.00 21.89 -25.03
CA LYS A 64 20.94 22.98 -25.28
C LYS A 64 22.31 22.70 -24.64
N SER A 65 22.35 22.51 -23.33
CA SER A 65 23.61 22.27 -22.60
C SER A 65 24.12 20.83 -22.69
N LYS A 66 23.26 19.89 -23.06
CA LYS A 66 23.47 18.43 -22.99
C LYS A 66 23.64 17.88 -21.57
N GLU A 67 23.41 18.70 -20.54
CA GLU A 67 23.40 18.26 -19.15
C GLU A 67 22.24 17.27 -18.92
N LYS A 68 22.49 16.27 -18.07
CA LYS A 68 21.53 15.21 -17.73
C LYS A 68 21.31 15.16 -16.23
N ARG A 69 20.05 15.00 -15.82
CA ARG A 69 19.68 14.80 -14.41
C ARG A 69 18.74 13.61 -14.29
N ASP A 70 18.94 12.85 -13.24
CA ASP A 70 18.09 11.70 -12.92
C ASP A 70 17.05 12.13 -11.88
N ILE A 71 15.82 11.66 -12.08
CA ILE A 71 14.66 11.99 -11.27
C ILE A 71 13.99 10.67 -10.86
N LEU A 72 13.67 10.54 -9.58
CA LEU A 72 12.86 9.46 -9.04
C LEU A 72 11.42 9.92 -8.89
N GLN A 73 10.49 9.26 -9.58
CA GLN A 73 9.07 9.46 -9.38
C GLN A 73 8.50 8.30 -8.57
N TYR A 74 8.00 8.62 -7.38
CA TYR A 74 7.28 7.72 -6.49
C TYR A 74 5.79 7.94 -6.68
N HIS A 75 5.09 6.94 -7.21
CA HIS A 75 3.67 7.00 -7.49
C HIS A 75 2.90 6.08 -6.54
N PHE A 76 2.20 6.63 -5.55
CA PHE A 76 1.37 5.85 -4.62
C PHE A 76 0.05 5.47 -5.29
N THR A 77 -0.18 4.17 -5.50
CA THR A 77 -1.23 3.66 -6.41
C THR A 77 -2.50 3.18 -5.70
N THR A 78 -2.46 3.04 -4.37
CA THR A 78 -3.55 2.46 -3.56
C THR A 78 -4.35 3.48 -2.76
N TRP A 79 -4.24 4.78 -3.06
CA TRP A 79 -5.15 5.77 -2.46
C TRP A 79 -6.52 5.67 -3.15
N PRO A 80 -7.61 5.37 -2.42
CA PRO A 80 -8.93 5.24 -3.02
C PRO A 80 -9.50 6.58 -3.50
N ASP A 81 -10.43 6.55 -4.46
CA ASP A 81 -11.12 7.76 -4.98
C ASP A 81 -11.95 8.45 -3.88
N HIS A 82 -12.59 7.65 -3.03
CA HIS A 82 -13.29 8.07 -1.82
C HIS A 82 -12.61 7.45 -0.60
N GLY A 83 -12.38 8.23 0.46
CA GLY A 83 -11.75 7.72 1.67
C GLY A 83 -10.29 8.15 1.85
N THR A 84 -9.65 7.47 2.80
CA THR A 84 -8.26 7.65 3.19
C THR A 84 -7.45 6.40 2.79
N PRO A 85 -6.12 6.52 2.63
CA PRO A 85 -5.31 5.35 2.34
C PRO A 85 -5.13 4.53 3.63
N ASP A 86 -4.70 3.28 3.49
CA ASP A 86 -4.18 2.52 4.63
C ASP A 86 -3.05 3.33 5.31
N PRO A 87 -3.18 3.70 6.60
CA PRO A 87 -2.21 4.56 7.28
C PRO A 87 -0.80 3.95 7.34
N LEU A 88 -0.71 2.62 7.51
CA LEU A 88 0.58 1.93 7.56
C LEU A 88 1.27 1.99 6.20
N LEU A 89 0.54 1.75 5.11
CA LEU A 89 1.10 1.83 3.76
C LEU A 89 1.57 3.26 3.43
N LEU A 90 0.82 4.29 3.84
CA LEU A 90 1.23 5.67 3.64
C LEU A 90 2.51 6.02 4.42
N ILE A 91 2.63 5.56 5.67
CA ILE A 91 3.84 5.75 6.49
C ILE A 91 5.04 5.02 5.89
N LEU A 92 4.89 3.76 5.48
CA LEU A 92 5.95 2.99 4.82
C LEU A 92 6.39 3.66 3.52
N PHE A 93 5.44 4.16 2.73
CA PHE A 93 5.71 4.92 1.53
C PHE A 93 6.48 6.23 1.81
N GLN A 94 6.04 7.03 2.80
CA GLN A 94 6.74 8.26 3.20
C GLN A 94 8.18 7.96 3.61
N LYS A 95 8.41 6.95 4.46
CA LYS A 95 9.76 6.50 4.84
C LYS A 95 10.58 6.07 3.64
N ARG A 96 9.97 5.40 2.65
CA ARG A 96 10.66 5.01 1.42
C ARG A 96 11.10 6.21 0.60
N VAL A 97 10.24 7.23 0.47
CA VAL A 97 10.57 8.49 -0.23
C VAL A 97 11.71 9.25 0.46
N THR A 98 11.69 9.31 1.79
CA THR A 98 12.64 10.09 2.61
C THR A 98 13.87 9.32 3.08
N SER A 99 13.94 8.01 2.82
CA SER A 99 15.08 7.16 3.18
C SER A 99 16.42 7.58 2.57
N THR A 100 16.40 8.36 1.49
CA THR A 100 17.59 8.93 0.87
C THR A 100 17.50 10.45 0.85
N ALA A 101 18.62 11.12 1.09
CA ALA A 101 18.69 12.56 0.86
C ALA A 101 18.50 12.87 -0.65
N PRO A 102 17.90 14.02 -1.00
CA PRO A 102 17.96 14.55 -2.36
C PRO A 102 19.41 14.64 -2.84
N LYS A 103 19.63 14.31 -4.11
CA LYS A 103 20.92 14.42 -4.80
C LYS A 103 21.30 15.87 -5.11
N TYR A 104 20.29 16.72 -5.25
CA TYR A 104 20.46 18.15 -5.47
C TYR A 104 19.70 18.93 -4.40
N ASP A 105 20.08 20.20 -4.17
CA ASP A 105 19.48 21.08 -3.15
C ASP A 105 18.05 21.55 -3.48
N GLY A 106 17.32 20.80 -4.32
CA GLY A 106 15.94 21.09 -4.69
C GLY A 106 14.92 20.50 -3.73
N PRO A 107 13.69 21.04 -3.70
CA PRO A 107 12.60 20.49 -2.91
C PRO A 107 12.07 19.19 -3.52
N ILE A 108 11.39 18.38 -2.71
CA ILE A 108 10.59 17.26 -3.20
C ILE A 108 9.30 17.82 -3.81
N LEU A 109 9.01 17.47 -5.07
CA LEU A 109 7.74 17.82 -5.71
C LEU A 109 6.66 16.85 -5.27
N VAL A 110 5.58 17.33 -4.66
CA VAL A 110 4.44 16.49 -4.27
C VAL A 110 3.19 16.96 -5.00
N HIS A 111 2.46 16.05 -5.64
CA HIS A 111 1.20 16.38 -6.29
C HIS A 111 0.17 15.25 -6.24
N CYS A 112 -1.08 15.60 -6.48
CA CYS A 112 -2.19 14.67 -6.75
C CYS A 112 -2.94 15.20 -7.98
N SER A 113 -4.26 15.37 -7.90
CA SER A 113 -5.04 16.06 -8.94
C SER A 113 -4.99 17.59 -8.75
N ALA A 114 -5.69 18.14 -7.74
CA ALA A 114 -5.67 19.58 -7.43
C ALA A 114 -4.44 20.04 -6.60
N GLY A 115 -3.65 19.10 -6.10
CA GLY A 115 -2.45 19.38 -5.30
C GLY A 115 -2.75 20.03 -3.94
N ILE A 116 -3.86 19.65 -3.29
CA ILE A 116 -4.26 20.20 -1.97
C ILE A 116 -4.66 19.13 -0.96
N GLY A 117 -5.40 18.10 -1.37
CA GLY A 117 -5.91 17.04 -0.49
C GLY A 117 -4.79 16.07 -0.10
N ARG A 118 -4.63 15.00 -0.89
CA ARG A 118 -3.62 13.94 -0.64
C ARG A 118 -2.20 14.50 -0.52
N THR A 119 -1.88 15.48 -1.37
CA THR A 119 -0.64 16.27 -1.30
C THR A 119 -0.44 16.91 0.07
N GLY A 120 -1.47 17.59 0.60
CA GLY A 120 -1.39 18.19 1.92
C GLY A 120 -1.20 17.15 3.02
N THR A 121 -1.92 16.02 2.94
CA THR A 121 -1.80 14.94 3.93
C THR A 121 -0.39 14.35 3.96
N PHE A 122 0.22 14.10 2.79
CA PHE A 122 1.59 13.59 2.72
C PHE A 122 2.61 14.58 3.28
N ILE A 123 2.50 15.87 2.91
CA ILE A 123 3.40 16.92 3.41
C ILE A 123 3.28 17.09 4.93
N ALA A 124 2.04 17.11 5.45
CA ALA A 124 1.82 17.20 6.89
C ALA A 124 2.34 15.97 7.64
N LEU A 125 2.15 14.76 7.10
CA LEU A 125 2.69 13.55 7.69
C LEU A 125 4.21 13.66 7.85
N ASP A 126 4.92 14.06 6.80
CA ASP A 126 6.38 14.20 6.81
C ASP A 126 6.87 15.23 7.83
N ALA A 127 6.28 16.43 7.80
CA ALA A 127 6.68 17.53 8.67
C ALA A 127 6.33 17.29 10.14
N LEU A 128 5.13 16.76 10.42
CA LEU A 128 4.69 16.46 11.79
C LEU A 128 5.45 15.28 12.37
N ALA A 129 5.77 14.25 11.58
CA ALA A 129 6.61 13.15 12.03
C ALA A 129 8.01 13.65 12.41
N SER A 130 8.60 14.50 11.58
CA SER A 130 9.93 15.10 11.84
C SER A 130 9.91 16.04 13.05
N HIS A 131 8.90 16.90 13.15
CA HIS A 131 8.75 17.81 14.29
C HIS A 131 8.52 17.03 15.59
N GLY A 132 7.58 16.09 15.60
CA GLY A 132 7.27 15.26 16.77
C GLY A 132 8.44 14.41 17.24
N ALA A 133 9.26 13.87 16.33
CA ALA A 133 10.48 13.16 16.69
C ALA A 133 11.51 14.05 17.40
N ASN A 134 11.57 15.34 17.06
CA ASN A 134 12.52 16.29 17.63
C ASN A 134 12.02 16.99 18.89
N THR A 135 10.71 17.24 19.01
CA THR A 135 10.13 18.05 20.09
C THR A 135 9.25 17.26 21.07
N GLY A 136 8.82 16.05 20.70
CA GLY A 136 7.81 15.29 21.42
C GLY A 136 6.38 15.83 21.27
N VAL A 137 6.16 16.84 20.42
CA VAL A 137 4.87 17.51 20.24
C VAL A 137 4.40 17.36 18.78
N VAL A 138 3.13 17.02 18.60
CA VAL A 138 2.48 16.97 17.28
C VAL A 138 1.24 17.86 17.31
N ASP A 139 1.30 18.99 16.60
CA ASP A 139 0.19 19.95 16.48
C ASP A 139 -0.34 19.99 15.04
N ILE A 140 -1.30 19.10 14.78
CA ILE A 140 -1.93 18.96 13.46
C ILE A 140 -2.67 20.25 13.07
N GLU A 141 -3.40 20.85 14.01
CA GLU A 141 -4.27 21.99 13.72
C GLU A 141 -3.46 23.22 13.32
N ASN A 142 -2.44 23.56 14.10
CA ASN A 142 -1.57 24.69 13.79
C ASN A 142 -0.80 24.46 12.49
N TYR A 143 -0.31 23.25 12.24
CA TYR A 143 0.42 22.96 11.01
C TYR A 143 -0.49 23.07 9.77
N VAL A 144 -1.72 22.57 9.83
CA VAL A 144 -2.72 22.76 8.76
C VAL A 144 -3.02 24.25 8.53
N ARG A 145 -3.14 25.05 9.61
CA ARG A 145 -3.34 26.50 9.50
C ARG A 145 -2.17 27.19 8.81
N ILE A 146 -0.93 26.80 9.10
CA ILE A 146 0.28 27.30 8.42
C ILE A 146 0.22 26.95 6.93
N MET A 147 0.03 25.66 6.58
CA MET A 147 -0.04 25.21 5.19
C MET A 147 -1.11 25.95 4.38
N ARG A 148 -2.25 26.28 5.01
CA ARG A 148 -3.36 27.00 4.37
C ARG A 148 -3.05 28.48 4.10
N LYS A 149 -2.07 29.08 4.77
CA LYS A 149 -1.55 30.42 4.43
C LYS A 149 -0.73 30.39 3.15
N ASP A 150 0.05 29.32 2.96
CA ASP A 150 0.94 29.18 1.79
C ASP A 150 0.19 28.68 0.54
N ARG A 151 -0.83 27.82 0.72
CA ARG A 151 -1.69 27.33 -0.36
C ARG A 151 -3.11 27.11 0.14
N MET A 152 -4.08 27.71 -0.53
CA MET A 152 -5.48 27.61 -0.12
C MET A 152 -5.95 26.15 -0.03
N ASN A 153 -6.77 25.85 0.99
CA ASN A 153 -7.44 24.56 1.17
C ASN A 153 -6.51 23.33 1.30
N MET A 154 -5.24 23.51 1.68
CA MET A 154 -4.37 22.38 2.03
C MET A 154 -5.02 21.51 3.10
N ILE A 155 -5.00 20.20 2.83
CA ILE A 155 -5.70 19.14 3.57
C ILE A 155 -7.22 19.36 3.56
N GLN A 156 -7.92 18.59 2.72
CA GLN A 156 -9.37 18.64 2.60
C GLN A 156 -10.04 17.92 3.78
N THR A 157 -10.98 18.61 4.43
CA THR A 157 -11.59 18.22 5.72
C THR A 157 -12.30 16.87 5.71
N SER A 158 -12.80 16.39 4.54
CA SER A 158 -13.38 15.05 4.43
C SER A 158 -12.38 13.96 4.79
N MET A 159 -11.13 14.09 4.34
CA MET A 159 -10.08 13.12 4.68
C MET A 159 -9.70 13.13 6.16
N LEU A 160 -9.74 14.29 6.83
CA LEU A 160 -9.43 14.39 8.27
C LEU A 160 -10.47 13.68 9.15
N ARG A 161 -11.75 13.73 8.77
CA ARG A 161 -12.82 13.05 9.51
C ARG A 161 -12.78 11.53 9.32
N GLU A 162 -12.37 11.08 8.14
CA GLU A 162 -12.29 9.66 7.79
C GLU A 162 -11.07 8.95 8.39
N MET A 163 -9.99 9.68 8.73
CA MET A 163 -8.83 9.10 9.45
C MET A 163 -9.12 8.76 10.93
N ASN A 164 -10.19 9.31 11.50
CA ASN A 164 -10.59 9.13 12.91
C ASN A 164 -11.70 8.08 13.12
N ILE A 165 -12.05 7.32 12.09
CA ILE A 165 -12.99 6.22 12.23
C ILE A 165 -12.16 4.94 12.24
N VAL A 166 -12.05 4.29 13.40
CA VAL A 166 -11.87 2.84 13.46
C VAL A 166 -13.08 2.28 12.71
N SER A 167 -12.89 1.98 11.42
CA SER A 167 -13.98 1.63 10.53
C SER A 167 -14.55 0.26 10.93
N GLU A 168 -15.81 0.02 10.53
CA GLU A 168 -16.43 -1.31 10.56
C GLU A 168 -15.56 -2.41 9.87
N ASP A 169 -14.50 -2.01 9.15
CA ASP A 169 -13.49 -2.86 8.50
C ASP A 169 -12.60 -3.67 9.45
N GLU A 170 -12.72 -3.51 10.77
CA GLU A 170 -11.98 -4.31 11.77
C GLU A 170 -12.82 -5.43 12.40
N MET A 171 -13.93 -5.85 11.77
CA MET A 171 -14.79 -6.89 12.32
C MET A 171 -14.58 -8.27 11.66
N SER A 172 -14.69 -9.33 12.46
CA SER A 172 -14.66 -10.74 12.04
C SER A 172 -16.06 -11.37 12.02
N LEU A 173 -17.07 -10.63 11.57
CA LEU A 173 -18.48 -11.05 11.63
C LEU A 173 -18.73 -12.40 10.96
N THR A 174 -18.09 -12.66 9.82
CA THR A 174 -18.24 -13.91 9.08
C THR A 174 -17.69 -15.09 9.87
N ALA A 175 -16.55 -14.89 10.55
CA ALA A 175 -15.93 -15.91 11.40
C ALA A 175 -16.77 -16.25 12.64
N LEU A 176 -17.58 -15.30 13.11
CA LEU A 176 -18.42 -15.43 14.31
C LEU A 176 -19.79 -16.09 14.06
N LYS A 177 -20.19 -16.32 12.80
CA LYS A 177 -21.42 -17.06 12.47
C LYS A 177 -21.38 -18.46 13.09
N GLU A 178 -22.51 -18.94 13.62
CA GLU A 178 -22.59 -20.24 14.32
C GLU A 178 -22.00 -21.41 13.50
N GLU A 179 -22.31 -21.46 12.21
CA GLU A 179 -21.80 -22.46 11.27
C GLU A 179 -20.27 -22.44 11.07
N ASN A 180 -19.62 -21.30 11.34
CA ASN A 180 -18.20 -21.08 11.11
C ASN A 180 -17.36 -21.21 12.38
N LYS A 181 -17.96 -21.12 13.57
CA LYS A 181 -17.24 -21.24 14.85
C LYS A 181 -16.42 -22.52 14.94
N ILE A 182 -16.98 -23.64 14.46
CA ILE A 182 -16.32 -24.96 14.45
C ILE A 182 -15.11 -25.05 13.49
N LYS A 183 -14.98 -24.09 12.56
CA LYS A 183 -13.88 -24.01 11.60
C LYS A 183 -12.67 -23.24 12.14
N ASN A 184 -12.79 -22.64 13.33
CA ASN A 184 -11.75 -21.84 13.97
C ASN A 184 -11.03 -22.64 15.06
N ARG A 185 -9.69 -22.72 14.97
CA ARG A 185 -8.86 -23.35 16.00
C ARG A 185 -8.86 -22.57 17.31
N SER A 186 -8.94 -21.24 17.23
CA SER A 186 -9.01 -20.33 18.38
C SER A 186 -10.10 -19.30 18.15
N VAL A 187 -10.90 -19.04 19.20
CA VAL A 187 -11.94 -18.00 19.18
C VAL A 187 -11.37 -16.58 19.22
N ASN A 188 -10.10 -16.44 19.62
CA ASN A 188 -9.42 -15.14 19.73
C ASN A 188 -8.57 -14.81 18.50
N ILE A 189 -8.44 -15.73 17.55
CA ILE A 189 -7.61 -15.56 16.34
C ILE A 189 -8.49 -15.79 15.13
N LEU A 190 -9.18 -14.73 14.71
CA LEU A 190 -10.15 -14.75 13.62
C LEU A 190 -9.67 -13.83 12.48
N PRO A 191 -9.96 -14.18 11.22
CA PRO A 191 -9.64 -13.31 10.10
C PRO A 191 -10.54 -12.08 10.12
N LEU A 192 -10.00 -10.92 9.78
CA LEU A 192 -10.81 -9.74 9.48
C LEU A 192 -11.55 -9.98 8.17
N ASP A 193 -12.84 -9.62 8.12
CA ASP A 193 -13.70 -9.91 6.98
C ASP A 193 -13.17 -9.27 5.68
N LYS A 194 -12.50 -8.11 5.76
CA LYS A 194 -11.89 -7.43 4.60
C LYS A 194 -10.72 -8.17 3.94
N HIS A 195 -10.00 -9.01 4.70
CA HIS A 195 -8.76 -9.66 4.24
C HIS A 195 -8.94 -11.15 4.00
N ARG A 196 -10.15 -11.69 4.25
CA ARG A 196 -10.40 -13.13 4.11
C ARG A 196 -10.44 -13.53 2.63
N PRO A 197 -9.91 -14.72 2.29
CA PRO A 197 -10.17 -15.32 1.00
C PRO A 197 -11.62 -15.84 0.93
N PHE A 198 -12.17 -15.91 -0.27
CA PHE A 198 -13.47 -16.50 -0.55
C PHE A 198 -13.26 -17.84 -1.26
N LEU A 199 -13.78 -18.94 -0.69
CA LEU A 199 -13.74 -20.24 -1.36
C LEU A 199 -14.82 -20.29 -2.44
N THR A 200 -14.41 -20.37 -3.70
CA THR A 200 -15.28 -20.31 -4.89
C THR A 200 -15.56 -21.69 -5.47
N SER A 201 -14.66 -22.66 -5.30
CA SER A 201 -14.91 -24.05 -5.73
C SER A 201 -16.12 -24.63 -5.02
N TYR A 202 -17.09 -25.15 -5.78
CA TYR A 202 -18.29 -25.77 -5.20
C TYR A 202 -17.95 -27.07 -4.46
N CYS A 203 -18.45 -27.22 -3.24
CA CYS A 203 -18.39 -28.47 -2.50
C CYS A 203 -19.66 -28.64 -1.65
N SER A 204 -20.34 -29.78 -1.79
CA SER A 204 -21.62 -30.03 -1.11
C SER A 204 -21.45 -29.93 0.42
N GLY A 205 -22.37 -29.20 1.07
CA GLY A 205 -22.38 -29.01 2.52
C GLY A 205 -21.31 -28.06 3.07
N ARG A 206 -20.61 -27.29 2.21
CA ARG A 206 -19.58 -26.33 2.62
C ARG A 206 -19.88 -24.94 2.08
N ASN A 207 -19.61 -23.92 2.90
CA ASN A 207 -19.72 -22.51 2.54
C ASN A 207 -18.38 -21.94 2.03
N ASP A 208 -18.30 -20.62 1.89
CA ASP A 208 -17.15 -19.88 1.36
C ASP A 208 -16.07 -19.57 2.42
N TYR A 209 -16.27 -20.01 3.67
CA TYR A 209 -15.45 -19.61 4.80
C TYR A 209 -14.34 -20.60 5.16
N ILE A 210 -13.13 -20.06 5.31
CA ILE A 210 -11.98 -20.67 5.99
C ILE A 210 -11.26 -19.59 6.82
N ASN A 211 -10.68 -19.99 7.96
CA ASN A 211 -9.85 -19.09 8.77
C ASN A 211 -8.49 -18.87 8.09
N ALA A 212 -8.45 -17.89 7.20
CA ALA A 212 -7.27 -17.45 6.50
C ALA A 212 -7.37 -15.95 6.17
N VAL A 213 -6.23 -15.32 5.90
CA VAL A 213 -6.14 -13.95 5.39
C VAL A 213 -5.14 -13.89 4.23
N ILE A 214 -5.44 -13.04 3.24
CA ILE A 214 -4.50 -12.67 2.19
C ILE A 214 -3.72 -11.44 2.66
N ILE A 215 -2.40 -11.52 2.64
CA ILE A 215 -1.50 -10.46 3.08
C ILE A 215 -0.64 -10.02 1.89
N PRO A 216 -0.51 -8.69 1.66
CA PRO A 216 0.39 -8.17 0.65
C PRO A 216 1.86 -8.38 1.05
N SER A 217 2.71 -8.60 0.05
CA SER A 217 4.16 -8.44 0.20
C SER A 217 4.56 -7.03 -0.25
N HIS A 218 5.87 -6.78 -0.27
CA HIS A 218 6.42 -5.59 -0.90
C HIS A 218 6.12 -5.53 -2.41
N ILE A 219 5.93 -6.66 -3.09
CA ILE A 219 5.86 -6.71 -4.56
C ILE A 219 4.44 -7.00 -5.06
N SER A 220 3.67 -7.84 -4.36
CA SER A 220 2.31 -8.24 -4.74
C SER A 220 1.28 -7.90 -3.66
N LYS A 221 0.08 -7.47 -4.06
CA LYS A 221 -1.05 -7.23 -3.14
C LYS A 221 -1.62 -8.52 -2.56
N GLU A 222 -1.48 -9.63 -3.27
CA GLU A 222 -1.96 -10.95 -2.88
C GLU A 222 -0.76 -11.90 -2.84
N ALA A 223 0.16 -11.67 -1.89
CA ALA A 223 1.44 -12.36 -1.90
C ALA A 223 1.45 -13.61 -1.02
N PHE A 224 0.80 -13.53 0.14
CA PHE A 224 0.81 -14.59 1.13
C PHE A 224 -0.60 -14.90 1.59
N MET A 225 -0.94 -16.18 1.66
CA MET A 225 -2.10 -16.64 2.41
C MET A 225 -1.61 -17.15 3.76
N VAL A 226 -2.08 -16.53 4.84
CA VAL A 226 -1.80 -16.97 6.21
C VAL A 226 -3.04 -17.65 6.75
N THR A 227 -2.90 -18.90 7.19
CA THR A 227 -4.01 -19.70 7.69
C THR A 227 -3.58 -20.52 8.90
N GLN A 228 -4.54 -20.89 9.74
CA GLN A 228 -4.31 -21.84 10.83
C GLN A 228 -3.91 -23.22 10.31
N VAL A 229 -3.30 -24.05 11.16
CA VAL A 229 -3.13 -25.47 10.86
C VAL A 229 -4.51 -26.10 10.61
N PRO A 230 -4.74 -26.79 9.47
CA PRO A 230 -6.05 -27.36 9.15
C PRO A 230 -6.60 -28.24 10.28
N LEU A 231 -7.90 -28.10 10.55
CA LEU A 231 -8.63 -28.99 11.45
C LEU A 231 -9.21 -30.15 10.63
N PRO A 232 -9.56 -31.30 11.24
CA PRO A 232 -10.19 -32.41 10.53
C PRO A 232 -11.40 -31.99 9.67
N GLY A 233 -12.25 -31.09 10.19
CA GLY A 233 -13.41 -30.56 9.47
C GLY A 233 -13.08 -29.58 8.32
N THR A 234 -11.88 -29.00 8.30
CA THR A 234 -11.48 -27.95 7.35
C THR A 234 -10.46 -28.41 6.32
N ILE A 235 -10.08 -29.70 6.29
CA ILE A 235 -9.08 -30.22 5.31
C ILE A 235 -9.52 -29.95 3.87
N VAL A 236 -10.79 -30.18 3.54
CA VAL A 236 -11.30 -29.92 2.18
C VAL A 236 -11.33 -28.43 1.88
N ASP A 237 -11.71 -27.60 2.86
CA ASP A 237 -11.69 -26.13 2.71
C ASP A 237 -10.27 -25.60 2.50
N PHE A 238 -9.26 -26.23 3.14
CA PHE A 238 -7.86 -25.90 2.93
C PHE A 238 -7.38 -26.21 1.51
N TRP A 239 -7.78 -27.36 0.96
CA TRP A 239 -7.46 -27.67 -0.44
C TRP A 239 -8.22 -26.78 -1.43
N ARG A 240 -9.46 -26.40 -1.12
CA ARG A 240 -10.20 -25.38 -1.89
C ARG A 240 -9.44 -24.04 -1.87
N LEU A 241 -8.94 -23.61 -0.71
CA LEU A 241 -8.14 -22.38 -0.60
C LEU A 241 -6.94 -22.40 -1.53
N ILE A 242 -6.20 -23.52 -1.57
CA ILE A 242 -5.02 -23.68 -2.42
C ILE A 242 -5.39 -23.65 -3.90
N THR A 243 -6.39 -24.45 -4.31
CA THR A 243 -6.81 -24.56 -5.71
C THR A 243 -7.44 -23.26 -6.22
N ASP A 244 -8.30 -22.63 -5.43
CA ASP A 244 -9.01 -21.40 -5.81
C ASP A 244 -8.05 -20.21 -6.00
N ASN A 245 -6.86 -20.25 -5.39
CA ASN A 245 -5.85 -19.19 -5.46
C ASN A 245 -4.58 -19.58 -6.22
N ASP A 246 -4.59 -20.68 -7.00
CA ASP A 246 -3.43 -21.25 -7.73
C ASP A 246 -2.14 -21.27 -6.88
N SER A 247 -2.25 -21.63 -5.60
CA SER A 247 -1.09 -21.65 -4.70
C SER A 247 -0.27 -22.92 -4.93
N ARG A 248 1.03 -22.74 -5.19
CA ARG A 248 1.95 -23.84 -5.53
C ARG A 248 2.95 -24.18 -4.43
N CYS A 249 2.96 -23.41 -3.34
CA CYS A 249 3.91 -23.57 -2.26
C CYS A 249 3.20 -23.45 -0.91
N ILE A 250 3.36 -24.45 -0.06
CA ILE A 250 2.86 -24.48 1.32
C ILE A 250 4.07 -24.48 2.24
N ILE A 251 4.12 -23.53 3.17
CA ILE A 251 5.15 -23.46 4.20
C ILE A 251 4.48 -23.80 5.54
N TYR A 252 5.01 -24.81 6.23
CA TYR A 252 4.51 -25.26 7.52
C TYR A 252 5.58 -25.01 8.59
N PHE A 253 5.22 -24.25 9.62
CA PHE A 253 6.09 -24.00 10.78
C PHE A 253 5.65 -24.92 11.92
N ALA A 254 6.41 -25.98 12.18
CA ALA A 254 6.20 -26.86 13.33
C ALA A 254 6.99 -26.35 14.54
N SER A 255 6.45 -26.52 15.75
CA SER A 255 7.23 -26.39 16.98
C SER A 255 7.87 -27.75 17.31
N SER A 256 9.08 -27.76 17.88
CA SER A 256 9.79 -28.99 18.24
C SER A 256 9.08 -29.86 19.28
N SER A 257 8.04 -29.34 19.95
CA SER A 257 7.18 -30.10 20.87
C SER A 257 6.12 -30.98 20.19
N ASP A 258 5.85 -30.77 18.89
CA ASP A 258 4.83 -31.55 18.15
C ASP A 258 5.35 -32.91 17.65
N GLU A 259 6.68 -33.14 17.66
CA GLU A 259 7.28 -34.42 17.27
C GLU A 259 7.18 -35.50 18.37
N GLU A 260 7.17 -35.12 19.66
CA GLU A 260 7.11 -36.10 20.77
C GLU A 260 5.73 -36.78 20.91
N VAL A 261 4.64 -36.11 20.52
CA VAL A 261 3.28 -36.66 20.64
C VAL A 261 3.01 -37.76 19.60
N ASN A 262 3.70 -37.72 18.45
CA ASN A 262 3.51 -38.71 17.38
C ASN A 262 4.39 -39.96 17.51
N LEU A 263 5.47 -39.92 18.31
CA LEU A 263 6.34 -41.10 18.51
C LEU A 263 5.85 -42.04 19.62
N ILE A 264 5.01 -41.57 20.54
CA ILE A 264 4.45 -42.40 21.63
C ILE A 264 3.28 -43.28 21.12
N ASN A 265 2.54 -42.83 20.10
CA ASN A 265 1.38 -43.55 19.56
C ASN A 265 1.71 -44.56 18.43
N LEU A 266 2.99 -44.80 18.14
CA LEU A 266 3.46 -45.82 17.18
C LEU A 266 4.18 -47.01 17.85
N LYS A 267 4.14 -47.10 19.19
CA LYS A 267 4.72 -48.21 19.97
C LYS A 267 3.75 -48.88 20.95
N GLN A 268 2.45 -48.90 20.65
CA GLN A 268 1.49 -49.81 21.29
C GLN A 268 0.71 -50.59 20.24
#